data_AF-A0A370FXC8-F1
#
_entry.id   AF-A0A370FXC8-F1
#
_cell.length_a   1.000
_cell.length_b   1.000
_cell.length_c   1.000
_cell.angle_alpha   90.00
_cell.angle_beta   90.00
_cell.angle_gamma   90.00
#
_symmetry.space_group_name_H-M   'P 1'
#
loop_
_entity.id
_entity.type
_entity.pdbx_description
1 polymer ?
#
loop_
_entity_poly.entity_id
_entity_poly.type
_entity_poly.pdbx_seq_one_letter_code
_entity_poly.pdbx_strand_id
1 'polypeptide(L)'
;MGGLDPSDLKWRVVAPVLDRLGLGGAAAVTLLTGTALVESRAARLVQGRGGPALGLWQMEPATHDALWEMLAGAGHADLRTRVEGMSCADIPRVAQLIGNLRYGCAMARVKYFFDPAPVPDAKDAGALCAYWKRIYNSALGAGRVDSVHIAAFATAIGA
;
A
#
# COMPACT_ATOMS: atom_id res chain seq x y z
N MET A 1 2.66 20.86 -8.06
CA MET A 1 1.54 19.90 -8.17
C MET A 1 2.03 18.69 -8.94
N GLY A 2 1.91 17.50 -8.38
CA GLY A 2 2.17 16.27 -9.13
C GLY A 2 1.57 15.09 -8.39
N GLY A 3 0.74 14.30 -9.08
CA GLY A 3 0.02 13.15 -8.51
C GLY A 3 -1.43 13.42 -8.12
N LEU A 4 -2.10 12.38 -7.65
CA LEU A 4 -3.42 12.48 -7.04
C LEU A 4 -3.35 13.35 -5.78
N ASP A 5 -4.41 14.12 -5.55
CA ASP A 5 -4.58 14.86 -4.30
C ASP A 5 -4.60 13.88 -3.10
N PRO A 6 -3.88 14.17 -2.00
CA PRO A 6 -3.83 13.27 -0.84
C PRO A 6 -5.20 12.95 -0.24
N SER A 7 -6.13 13.92 -0.17
CA SER A 7 -7.47 13.69 0.35
C SER A 7 -8.31 12.85 -0.61
N ASP A 8 -8.17 13.05 -1.92
CA ASP A 8 -8.77 12.16 -2.92
C ASP A 8 -8.25 10.73 -2.79
N LEU A 9 -6.93 10.54 -2.72
CA LEU A 9 -6.33 9.23 -2.53
C LEU A 9 -6.83 8.56 -1.24
N LYS A 10 -6.84 9.30 -0.13
CA LYS A 10 -7.23 8.78 1.19
C LYS A 10 -8.69 8.36 1.21
N TRP A 11 -9.59 9.24 0.79
CA TRP A 11 -11.03 9.05 1.02
C TRP A 11 -11.78 8.44 -0.16
N ARG A 12 -11.29 8.59 -1.40
CA ARG A 12 -11.95 8.05 -2.60
C ARG A 12 -11.35 6.73 -3.07
N VAL A 13 -10.12 6.40 -2.64
CA VAL A 13 -9.44 5.15 -3.02
C VAL A 13 -9.13 4.27 -1.81
N VAL A 14 -8.31 4.75 -0.87
CA VAL A 14 -7.78 3.92 0.22
C VAL A 14 -8.88 3.48 1.19
N ALA A 15 -9.64 4.42 1.75
CA ALA A 15 -10.67 4.08 2.74
C ALA A 15 -11.73 3.09 2.21
N PRO A 16 -12.32 3.27 1.02
CA PRO A 16 -13.29 2.31 0.48
C PRO A 16 -12.70 0.93 0.20
N VAL A 17 -11.45 0.84 -0.26
CA VAL A 17 -10.77 -0.45 -0.49
C VAL A 17 -10.60 -1.19 0.83
N LEU A 18 -10.07 -0.52 1.85
CA LEU A 18 -9.78 -1.11 3.15
C LEU A 18 -11.06 -1.53 3.88
N ASP A 19 -12.14 -0.75 3.75
CA ASP A 19 -13.46 -1.12 4.26
C ASP A 19 -13.97 -2.40 3.60
N ARG A 20 -13.91 -2.49 2.27
CA ARG A 20 -14.34 -3.70 1.54
C ARG A 20 -13.51 -4.94 1.89
N LEU A 21 -12.23 -4.77 2.20
CA LEU A 21 -11.37 -5.85 2.71
C LEU A 21 -11.72 -6.28 4.13
N GLY A 22 -12.40 -5.44 4.92
CA GLY A 22 -12.55 -5.66 6.36
C GLY A 22 -11.26 -5.42 7.14
N LEU A 23 -10.30 -4.68 6.57
CA LEU A 23 -8.97 -4.42 7.13
C LEU A 23 -8.70 -2.91 7.31
N GLY A 24 -9.77 -2.14 7.51
CA GLY A 24 -9.76 -0.69 7.68
C GLY A 24 -9.42 -0.20 9.08
N GLY A 25 -9.91 1.00 9.40
CA GLY A 25 -9.52 1.77 10.58
C GLY A 25 -8.60 2.94 10.24
N ALA A 26 -8.68 4.01 11.04
CA ALA A 26 -7.98 5.27 10.77
C ALA A 26 -6.47 5.07 10.57
N ALA A 27 -5.85 4.22 11.38
CA ALA A 27 -4.43 3.91 11.30
C ALA A 27 -4.04 3.25 9.97
N ALA A 28 -4.80 2.24 9.52
CA ALA A 28 -4.54 1.57 8.25
C ALA A 28 -4.77 2.49 7.05
N VAL A 29 -5.81 3.32 7.09
CA VAL A 29 -6.10 4.30 6.03
C VAL A 29 -4.97 5.33 5.91
N THR A 30 -4.51 5.90 7.02
CA THR A 30 -3.37 6.83 7.02
C THR A 30 -2.09 6.14 6.56
N LEU A 31 -1.81 4.91 7.04
CA LEU A 31 -0.64 4.13 6.65
C LEU A 31 -0.57 3.91 5.13
N LEU A 32 -1.67 3.46 4.52
CA LEU A 32 -1.70 3.14 3.09
C LEU A 32 -1.64 4.41 2.23
N THR A 33 -2.23 5.51 2.68
CA THR A 33 -2.10 6.82 2.03
C THR A 33 -0.65 7.29 2.08
N GLY A 34 -0.02 7.27 3.26
CA GLY A 34 1.38 7.65 3.43
C GLY A 34 2.35 6.76 2.65
N THR A 35 2.07 5.45 2.57
CA THR A 35 2.86 4.51 1.75
C THR A 35 2.87 4.93 0.28
N ALA A 36 1.73 5.24 -0.33
CA ALA A 36 1.68 5.69 -1.72
C ALA A 36 2.38 7.05 -1.94
N LEU A 37 2.29 7.96 -0.98
CA LEU A 37 2.98 9.26 -1.04
C LEU A 37 4.49 9.10 -0.97
N VAL A 38 5.00 8.24 -0.10
CA VAL A 38 6.43 7.97 0.01
C VAL A 38 6.96 7.25 -1.24
N GLU A 39 6.26 6.21 -1.69
CA GLU A 39 6.75 5.33 -2.75
C GLU A 39 6.72 5.99 -4.13
N SER A 40 5.65 6.72 -4.45
CA SER A 40 5.44 7.25 -5.80
C SER A 40 5.06 8.73 -5.85
N ARG A 41 4.97 9.40 -4.70
CA ARG A 41 4.33 10.72 -4.55
C ARG A 41 2.88 10.73 -5.08
N ALA A 42 2.19 9.60 -4.95
CA ALA A 42 0.86 9.38 -5.53
C ALA A 42 0.78 9.72 -7.04
N ALA A 43 1.87 9.57 -7.79
CA ALA A 43 1.97 10.02 -9.17
C ALA A 43 2.59 8.98 -10.12
N ARG A 44 3.72 8.38 -9.70
CA ARG A 44 4.51 7.51 -10.58
C ARG A 44 3.98 6.08 -10.57
N LEU A 45 3.70 5.53 -11.75
CA LEU A 45 3.20 4.15 -11.90
C LEU A 45 4.31 3.13 -12.20
N VAL A 46 5.40 3.55 -12.83
CA VAL A 46 6.56 2.69 -13.15
C VAL A 46 7.86 3.46 -12.88
N GLN A 47 8.84 2.80 -12.26
CA GLN A 47 10.15 3.41 -11.98
C GLN A 47 11.00 3.53 -13.26
N GLY A 48 11.51 4.74 -13.52
CA GLY A 48 12.41 4.99 -14.65
C GLY A 48 13.90 4.76 -14.35
N ARG A 49 14.25 4.10 -13.23
CA ARG A 49 15.64 3.93 -12.76
C ARG A 49 15.96 2.51 -12.25
N GLY A 50 15.33 1.48 -12.81
CA GLY A 50 15.86 0.10 -12.75
C GLY A 50 15.19 -0.91 -11.82
N GLY A 51 13.99 -0.66 -11.29
CA GLY A 51 13.24 -1.63 -10.49
C GLY A 51 11.88 -1.98 -11.09
N PRO A 52 11.38 -3.22 -10.95
CA PRO A 52 10.10 -3.67 -11.52
C PRO A 52 8.88 -3.18 -10.74
N ALA A 53 9.04 -2.24 -9.80
CA ALA A 53 7.99 -1.80 -8.89
C ALA A 53 6.85 -1.05 -9.60
N LEU A 54 5.60 -1.46 -9.31
CA LEU A 54 4.41 -1.07 -10.06
C LEU A 54 3.38 -0.30 -9.22
N GLY A 55 2.71 0.66 -9.85
CA GLY A 55 1.58 1.41 -9.29
C GLY A 55 1.95 2.41 -8.21
N LEU A 56 0.94 3.03 -7.59
CA LEU A 56 1.18 4.07 -6.58
C LEU A 56 1.91 3.57 -5.34
N TRP A 57 1.72 2.31 -4.96
CA TRP A 57 2.41 1.67 -3.84
C TRP A 57 3.73 1.02 -4.23
N GLN A 58 4.12 1.08 -5.50
CA GLN A 58 5.42 0.57 -6.01
C GLN A 58 5.70 -0.87 -5.54
N MET A 59 4.70 -1.74 -5.67
CA MET A 59 4.85 -3.15 -5.31
C MET A 59 5.65 -3.89 -6.38
N GLU A 60 6.65 -4.66 -5.96
CA GLU A 60 7.42 -5.52 -6.87
C GLU A 60 6.62 -6.80 -7.22
N PRO A 61 6.71 -7.29 -8.48
CA PRO A 61 6.08 -8.53 -8.94
C PRO A 61 6.32 -9.75 -8.04
N ALA A 62 7.57 -9.96 -7.60
CA ALA A 62 7.92 -11.08 -6.74
C ALA A 62 7.21 -11.00 -5.37
N THR A 63 7.09 -9.80 -4.81
CA THR A 63 6.31 -9.58 -3.58
C THR A 63 4.84 -9.88 -3.83
N HIS A 64 4.28 -9.39 -4.94
CA HIS A 64 2.90 -9.65 -5.31
C HIS A 64 2.58 -11.15 -5.39
N ASP A 65 3.42 -11.93 -6.07
CA ASP A 65 3.20 -13.36 -6.26
C ASP A 65 3.31 -14.11 -4.92
N ALA A 66 4.31 -13.76 -4.09
CA ALA A 66 4.44 -14.33 -2.75
C ALA A 66 3.21 -14.07 -1.86
N LEU A 67 2.61 -12.88 -1.94
CA LEU A 67 1.40 -12.57 -1.17
C LEU A 67 0.19 -13.42 -1.61
N TRP A 68 0.10 -13.79 -2.89
CA TRP A 68 -0.94 -14.72 -3.35
C TRP A 68 -0.75 -16.12 -2.80
N GLU A 69 0.49 -16.62 -2.72
CA GLU A 69 0.79 -17.90 -2.08
C GLU A 69 0.41 -17.88 -0.59
N MET A 70 0.71 -16.78 0.11
CA MET A 70 0.30 -16.61 1.52
C MET A 70 -1.23 -16.56 1.69
N LEU A 71 -1.94 -15.88 0.78
CA LEU A 71 -3.41 -15.84 0.74
C LEU A 71 -4.04 -17.19 0.39
N ALA A 72 -3.31 -18.09 -0.28
CA ALA A 72 -3.75 -19.47 -0.51
C ALA A 72 -3.65 -20.35 0.75
N GLY A 73 -2.92 -19.90 1.78
CA GLY A 73 -2.82 -20.57 3.08
C GLY A 73 -4.13 -20.65 3.85
N ALA A 74 -4.20 -21.59 4.79
CA ALA A 74 -5.36 -21.80 5.64
C ALA A 74 -5.73 -20.54 6.45
N GLY A 75 -7.03 -20.26 6.57
CA GLY A 75 -7.55 -19.12 7.34
C GLY A 75 -7.72 -17.82 6.54
N HIS A 76 -7.28 -17.76 5.28
CA HIS A 76 -7.33 -16.53 4.48
C HIS A 76 -8.36 -16.55 3.33
N ALA A 77 -9.20 -17.59 3.23
CA ALA A 77 -10.12 -17.77 2.10
C ALA A 77 -11.08 -16.58 1.87
N ASP A 78 -11.64 -16.00 2.92
CA ASP A 78 -12.50 -14.82 2.80
C ASP A 78 -11.71 -13.58 2.32
N LEU A 79 -10.55 -13.31 2.92
CA LEU A 79 -9.68 -12.21 2.50
C LEU A 79 -9.23 -12.38 1.04
N ARG A 80 -8.82 -13.59 0.66
CA ARG A 80 -8.46 -13.93 -0.71
C ARG A 80 -9.61 -13.63 -1.67
N THR A 81 -10.82 -14.06 -1.35
CA THR A 81 -12.02 -13.84 -2.18
C THR A 81 -12.30 -12.35 -2.36
N ARG A 82 -12.15 -11.56 -1.28
CA ARG A 82 -12.30 -10.09 -1.35
C ARG A 82 -11.25 -9.44 -2.24
N VAL A 83 -9.99 -9.88 -2.17
CA VAL A 83 -8.90 -9.38 -3.03
C VAL A 83 -9.13 -9.78 -4.49
N GLU A 84 -9.54 -11.02 -4.76
CA GLU A 84 -9.89 -11.49 -6.11
C GLU A 84 -11.01 -10.63 -6.72
N GLY A 85 -12.03 -10.28 -5.94
CA GLY A 85 -13.11 -9.37 -6.35
C GLY A 85 -12.70 -7.90 -6.59
N MET A 86 -11.43 -7.56 -6.39
CA MET A 86 -10.83 -6.26 -6.75
C MET A 86 -9.98 -6.32 -8.03
N SER A 87 -9.73 -7.53 -8.54
CA SER A 87 -9.05 -7.74 -9.82
C SER A 87 -10.04 -7.83 -10.98
N CYS A 88 -9.54 -7.66 -12.21
CA CYS A 88 -10.26 -7.98 -13.44
C CYS A 88 -9.71 -9.27 -14.09
N ALA A 89 -10.53 -9.96 -14.88
CA ALA A 89 -10.18 -11.27 -15.44
C ALA A 89 -9.37 -11.18 -16.74
N ASP A 90 -9.46 -10.07 -17.45
CA ASP A 90 -8.88 -9.82 -18.77
C ASP A 90 -7.42 -9.33 -18.73
N ILE A 91 -6.95 -8.86 -17.57
CA ILE A 91 -5.58 -8.37 -17.37
C ILE A 91 -4.85 -9.29 -16.37
N PRO A 92 -3.61 -9.74 -16.66
CA PRO A 92 -2.81 -10.46 -15.68
C PRO A 92 -2.70 -9.70 -14.35
N ARG A 93 -2.92 -10.37 -13.21
CA ARG A 93 -3.00 -9.74 -11.88
C ARG A 93 -1.84 -8.78 -11.60
N VAL A 94 -0.60 -9.20 -11.87
CA VAL A 94 0.60 -8.36 -11.65
C VAL A 94 0.58 -7.06 -12.47
N ALA A 95 0.09 -7.09 -13.72
CA ALA A 95 -0.01 -5.90 -14.56
C ALA A 95 -1.08 -4.93 -14.06
N GLN A 96 -2.11 -5.42 -13.37
CA GLN A 96 -3.14 -4.58 -12.77
C GLN A 96 -2.59 -3.67 -11.67
N LEU A 97 -1.45 -4.00 -11.04
CA LEU A 97 -0.81 -3.13 -10.05
C LEU A 97 -0.55 -1.71 -10.59
N ILE A 98 -0.32 -1.56 -11.89
CA ILE A 98 -0.01 -0.27 -12.53
C ILE A 98 -1.22 0.67 -12.51
N GLY A 99 -2.39 0.21 -12.96
CA GLY A 99 -3.54 1.08 -13.23
C GLY A 99 -4.79 0.80 -12.39
N ASN A 100 -4.93 -0.41 -11.83
CA ASN A 100 -6.06 -0.76 -10.98
C ASN A 100 -5.76 -0.35 -9.53
N LEU A 101 -6.08 0.91 -9.20
CA LEU A 101 -5.82 1.47 -7.87
C LEU A 101 -6.49 0.68 -6.74
N ARG A 102 -7.68 0.12 -7.00
CA ARG A 102 -8.40 -0.71 -6.04
C ARG A 102 -7.59 -1.96 -5.70
N TYR A 103 -7.07 -2.62 -6.73
CA TYR A 103 -6.25 -3.83 -6.59
C TYR A 103 -4.87 -3.55 -5.99
N GLY A 104 -4.16 -2.52 -6.47
CA GLY A 104 -2.86 -2.12 -5.95
C GLY A 104 -2.93 -1.76 -4.46
N CYS A 105 -3.97 -1.02 -4.05
CA CYS A 105 -4.20 -0.69 -2.65
C CYS A 105 -4.45 -1.95 -1.80
N ALA A 106 -5.25 -2.88 -2.31
CA ALA A 106 -5.58 -4.11 -1.61
C ALA A 106 -4.34 -4.97 -1.37
N MET A 107 -3.52 -5.18 -2.40
CA MET A 107 -2.26 -5.93 -2.26
C MET A 107 -1.30 -5.24 -1.30
N ALA A 108 -1.21 -3.90 -1.34
CA ALA A 108 -0.41 -3.16 -0.37
C ALA A 108 -0.90 -3.36 1.07
N ARG A 109 -2.22 -3.40 1.30
CA ARG A 109 -2.78 -3.68 2.63
C ARG A 109 -2.52 -5.11 3.09
N VAL A 110 -2.60 -6.08 2.17
CA VAL A 110 -2.30 -7.50 2.45
C VAL A 110 -0.86 -7.68 2.88
N LYS A 111 0.10 -6.95 2.28
CA LYS A 111 1.50 -6.97 2.73
C LYS A 111 1.65 -6.63 4.22
N TYR A 112 0.98 -5.59 4.68
CA TYR A 112 0.96 -5.23 6.10
C TYR A 112 0.14 -6.20 6.97
N PHE A 113 -0.89 -6.85 6.41
CA PHE A 113 -1.75 -7.78 7.17
C PHE A 113 -0.97 -9.00 7.69
N PHE A 114 0.03 -9.45 6.95
CA PHE A 114 0.85 -10.58 7.36
C PHE A 114 1.92 -10.25 8.40
N ASP A 115 2.11 -8.98 8.76
CA ASP A 115 2.93 -8.63 9.91
C ASP A 115 2.08 -8.70 11.20
N PRO A 116 2.53 -9.43 12.23
CA PRO A 116 1.74 -9.60 13.46
C PRO A 116 1.73 -8.38 14.36
N ALA A 117 2.61 -7.40 14.15
CA ALA A 117 2.64 -6.20 14.97
C ALA A 117 1.46 -5.28 14.62
N PRO A 118 0.82 -4.64 15.62
CA PRO A 118 -0.30 -3.75 15.37
C PRO A 118 0.15 -2.54 14.55
N VAL A 119 -0.77 -2.01 13.72
CA VAL A 119 -0.54 -0.75 13.02
C VAL A 119 -0.40 0.37 14.06
N PRO A 120 0.62 1.23 13.97
CA PRO A 120 0.80 2.36 14.89
C PRO A 120 -0.37 3.35 14.89
N ASP A 121 -0.39 4.25 15.88
CA ASP A 121 -1.41 5.30 15.98
C ASP A 121 -1.51 6.12 14.69
N ALA A 122 -2.75 6.40 14.28
CA ALA A 122 -3.06 7.10 13.04
C ALA A 122 -2.50 8.52 12.98
N LYS A 123 -2.11 9.12 14.10
CA LYS A 123 -1.60 10.49 14.24
C LYS A 123 -0.09 10.54 14.49
N ASP A 124 0.58 9.38 14.58
CA ASP A 124 2.03 9.31 14.77
C ASP A 124 2.75 9.08 13.42
N ALA A 125 3.09 10.18 12.74
CA ALA A 125 3.79 10.13 11.47
C ALA A 125 5.13 9.38 11.56
N GLY A 126 5.85 9.51 12.68
CA GLY A 126 7.16 8.89 12.89
C GLY A 126 7.03 7.38 13.01
N ALA A 127 6.09 6.91 13.83
CA ALA A 127 5.83 5.49 14.00
C ALA A 127 5.29 4.84 12.72
N LEU A 128 4.38 5.51 11.99
CA LEU A 128 3.88 5.03 10.69
C LEU A 128 5.01 4.93 9.66
N CYS A 129 5.92 5.92 9.61
CA CYS A 129 7.09 5.89 8.74
C CYS A 129 8.05 4.75 9.10
N ALA A 130 8.30 4.52 10.38
CA ALA A 130 9.14 3.41 10.84
C ALA A 130 8.51 2.04 10.49
N TYR A 131 7.20 1.93 10.63
CA TYR A 131 6.44 0.72 10.27
C TYR A 131 6.49 0.44 8.77
N TRP A 132 6.29 1.47 7.93
CA TRP A 132 6.50 1.38 6.47
C TRP A 132 7.93 0.95 6.12
N LYS A 133 8.94 1.54 6.76
CA LYS A 133 10.34 1.19 6.49
C LYS A 133 10.61 -0.29 6.80
N ARG A 134 10.13 -0.77 7.95
CA ARG A 134 10.32 -2.16 8.39
C ARG A 134 9.64 -3.17 7.46
N ILE A 135 8.40 -2.90 7.06
CA ILE A 135 7.56 -3.89 6.34
C ILE A 135 7.58 -3.71 4.84
N TYR A 136 7.51 -2.48 4.35
CA TYR A 136 7.26 -2.20 2.94
C TYR A 136 8.56 -1.99 2.16
N ASN A 137 9.44 -1.11 2.63
CA ASN A 137 10.68 -0.74 1.95
C ASN A 137 11.84 -1.72 2.23
N SER A 138 11.71 -2.57 3.26
CA SER A 138 12.76 -3.45 3.81
C SER A 138 13.97 -2.70 4.37
N ALA A 139 14.81 -3.38 5.17
CA ALA A 139 16.00 -2.79 5.79
C ALA A 139 17.04 -2.28 4.76
N LEU A 140 17.16 -2.95 3.62
CA LEU A 140 18.13 -2.63 2.55
C LEU A 140 17.59 -1.62 1.53
N GLY A 141 16.29 -1.31 1.55
CA GLY A 141 15.71 -0.31 0.66
C GLY A 141 16.28 1.08 0.91
N ALA A 142 16.29 1.92 -0.12
CA ALA A 142 16.86 3.28 -0.05
C ALA A 142 16.07 4.24 0.87
N GLY A 143 14.84 3.87 1.25
CA GLY A 143 14.01 4.64 2.17
C GLY A 143 14.66 4.77 3.54
N ARG A 144 14.42 5.88 4.23
CA ARG A 144 14.93 6.12 5.58
C ARG A 144 13.82 6.67 6.45
N VAL A 145 13.95 6.48 7.77
CA VAL A 145 13.12 7.22 8.72
C VAL A 145 13.79 8.58 8.90
N ASP A 146 13.47 9.51 8.00
CA ASP A 146 14.00 10.86 7.97
C ASP A 146 12.86 11.88 7.79
N SER A 147 13.19 13.16 7.84
CA SER A 147 12.20 14.25 7.75
C SER A 147 11.40 14.24 6.45
N VAL A 148 11.98 13.76 5.34
CA VAL A 148 11.30 13.72 4.03
C VAL A 148 10.23 12.63 4.03
N HIS A 149 10.56 11.44 4.53
CA HIS A 149 9.61 10.32 4.56
C HIS A 149 8.54 10.53 5.64
N ILE A 150 8.91 11.07 6.81
CA ILE A 150 7.96 11.43 7.86
C ILE A 150 6.96 12.49 7.37
N ALA A 151 7.40 13.46 6.56
CA ALA A 151 6.52 14.50 6.01
C ALA A 151 5.41 13.93 5.10
N ALA A 152 5.67 12.82 4.39
CA ALA A 152 4.65 12.15 3.60
C ALA A 152 3.55 11.52 4.47
N PHE A 153 3.93 10.92 5.61
CA PHE A 153 2.94 10.43 6.59
C PHE A 153 2.23 11.58 7.30
N ALA A 154 2.90 12.69 7.60
CA ALA A 154 2.25 13.90 8.12
C ALA A 154 1.23 14.47 7.12
N THR A 155 1.54 14.43 5.82
CA THR A 155 0.60 14.81 4.75
C THR A 155 -0.62 13.88 4.75
N ALA A 156 -0.41 12.57 4.89
CA ALA A 156 -1.53 11.61 4.99
C ALA A 156 -2.40 11.83 6.24
N ILE A 157 -1.82 12.30 7.35
CA ILE A 157 -2.56 12.63 8.57
C ILE A 157 -3.46 13.86 8.35
N GLY A 158 -2.92 14.90 7.71
CA GLY A 158 -3.64 16.15 7.46
C GLY A 158 -4.68 16.08 6.34
N ALA A 159 -4.67 15.01 5.53
CA ALA A 159 -5.58 14.78 4.41
C ALA A 159 -6.97 14.24 4.82
#